data_AF-A0AAD9IVG9-F1
#
_entry.id   AF-A0AAD9IVG9-F1
#
_cell.length_a   1.000
_cell.length_b   1.000
_cell.length_c   1.000
_cell.angle_alpha   90.00
_cell.angle_beta   90.00
_cell.angle_gamma   90.00
#
_symmetry.space_group_name_H-M   'P 1'
#
loop_
_entity.id
_entity.type
_entity.pdbx_description
1 polymer ?
#
loop_
_entity_poly.entity_id
_entity_poly.type
_entity_poly.pdbx_seq_one_letter_code
_entity_poly.pdbx_strand_id
1 'polypeptide(L)'
;MSRLLGLLLLVSTIGVSYLLFLMYNETYTHLQIEPTKPVTSVKPLCTFALFRRYNAEHHYFPRGGKWTTTSGVSHYDPELCRFTHPRISRSTLGKCLMESRVHHVSLSGDSSGIRNQQAIWRSFGTNCKNVGAICIRNGVDRGAINEMKSTFGFLMIHMRKRCQLKPGIKNQTVYFEQILHIVMPLNATGIDALRPAQCYPDLFLIFMPFFHVKVEPLNTIRTRIRMFMRAIKRVVPQSAKIFYFNTYSEFESARRGKSLPFRGLRYDNMLAAEKILKMNDILYSELEKDLLNTSSKTYGFIDLFNVSSDRASWSTDGIHMIAKWHDTIMSMFWQTYCNSFYLNEF
;
A
#
# COMPACT_ATOMS: atom_id res chain seq x y z
N MET A 1 -5.58 -4.30 -63.21
CA MET A 1 -5.50 -3.54 -61.94
C MET A 1 -5.96 -4.33 -60.71
N SER A 2 -7.12 -4.99 -60.69
CA SER A 2 -7.64 -5.64 -59.46
C SER A 2 -6.74 -6.74 -58.87
N ARG A 3 -6.12 -7.58 -59.71
CA ARG A 3 -5.23 -8.68 -59.25
C ARG A 3 -3.94 -8.18 -58.60
N LEU A 4 -3.35 -7.10 -59.12
CA LEU A 4 -2.15 -6.48 -58.55
C LEU A 4 -2.46 -5.83 -57.20
N LEU A 5 -3.61 -5.15 -57.09
CA LEU A 5 -4.05 -4.56 -55.83
C LEU A 5 -4.33 -5.61 -54.76
N GLY A 6 -4.95 -6.74 -55.13
CA GLY A 6 -5.18 -7.86 -54.22
C GLY A 6 -3.87 -8.49 -53.71
N LEU A 7 -2.87 -8.64 -54.59
CA LEU A 7 -1.55 -9.15 -54.20
C LEU A 7 -0.82 -8.20 -53.24
N LEU A 8 -0.87 -6.89 -53.50
CA LEU A 8 -0.25 -5.89 -52.62
C LEU A 8 -0.91 -5.84 -51.24
N LEU A 9 -2.24 -5.98 -51.17
CA LEU A 9 -2.95 -6.06 -49.89
C LEU A 9 -2.58 -7.32 -49.12
N LEU A 10 -2.48 -8.48 -49.80
CA LEU A 10 -2.07 -9.74 -49.16
C LEU A 10 -0.64 -9.65 -48.60
N VAL A 11 0.32 -9.16 -49.39
CA VAL A 11 1.71 -8.97 -48.95
C VAL A 11 1.80 -8.02 -47.77
N SER A 12 1.03 -6.92 -47.78
CA SER A 12 0.96 -5.98 -46.67
C SER A 12 0.43 -6.63 -45.38
N THR A 13 -0.67 -7.38 -45.46
CA THR A 13 -1.24 -8.07 -44.29
C THR A 13 -0.26 -9.09 -43.68
N ILE A 14 0.42 -9.89 -44.52
CA ILE A 14 1.43 -10.85 -44.05
C ILE A 14 2.60 -10.13 -43.39
N GLY A 15 3.09 -9.04 -43.98
CA GLY A 15 4.18 -8.24 -43.43
C GLY A 15 3.84 -7.64 -42.05
N VAL A 16 2.62 -7.09 -41.90
CA VAL A 16 2.15 -6.54 -40.62
C VAL A 16 1.99 -7.63 -39.56
N SER A 17 1.38 -8.78 -39.90
CA SER A 17 1.25 -9.90 -38.96
C SER A 17 2.61 -10.45 -38.51
N TYR A 18 3.58 -10.52 -39.42
CA TYR A 18 4.95 -10.95 -39.09
C TYR A 18 5.66 -9.96 -38.17
N LEU A 19 5.54 -8.65 -38.42
CA LEU A 19 6.09 -7.61 -37.54
C LEU A 19 5.45 -7.65 -36.14
N LEU A 20 4.13 -7.81 -36.05
CA LEU A 20 3.44 -7.97 -34.76
C LEU A 20 3.89 -9.22 -34.02
N PHE A 21 4.13 -10.33 -34.74
CA PHE A 21 4.68 -11.55 -34.15
C PHE A 21 6.11 -11.33 -33.62
N LEU A 22 6.99 -10.66 -34.38
CA LEU A 22 8.34 -10.35 -33.92
C LEU A 22 8.34 -9.45 -32.68
N MET A 23 7.53 -8.39 -32.69
CA MET A 23 7.37 -7.51 -31.52
C MET A 23 6.80 -8.26 -30.31
N TYR A 24 5.79 -9.11 -30.52
CA TYR A 24 5.22 -9.94 -29.45
C TYR A 24 6.28 -10.88 -28.88
N ASN A 25 7.03 -11.56 -29.74
CA ASN A 25 8.05 -12.51 -29.31
C ASN A 25 9.16 -11.80 -28.54
N GLU A 26 9.69 -10.67 -29.03
CA GLU A 26 10.73 -9.89 -28.34
C GLU A 26 10.26 -9.36 -26.98
N THR A 27 9.00 -8.89 -26.89
CA THR A 27 8.40 -8.46 -25.61
C THR A 27 8.19 -9.64 -24.66
N TYR A 28 7.88 -10.83 -25.19
CA TYR A 28 7.65 -12.05 -24.41
C TYR A 28 8.97 -12.67 -23.93
N THR A 29 10.05 -12.65 -24.73
CA THR A 29 11.37 -13.13 -24.32
C THR A 29 11.94 -12.29 -23.17
N HIS A 30 11.68 -10.98 -23.14
CA HIS A 30 12.06 -10.14 -22.00
C HIS A 30 11.28 -10.45 -20.71
N LEU A 31 10.13 -11.14 -20.81
CA LEU A 31 9.34 -11.56 -19.65
C LEU A 31 9.65 -12.99 -19.20
N GLN A 32 10.32 -13.79 -20.02
CA GLN A 32 10.81 -15.11 -19.63
C GLN A 32 12.26 -15.00 -19.16
N ILE A 33 12.41 -14.70 -17.87
CA ILE A 33 13.68 -14.87 -17.14
C ILE A 33 14.13 -16.33 -17.38
N GLU A 34 15.23 -16.54 -18.12
CA GLU A 34 15.77 -17.88 -18.33
C GLU A 34 15.96 -18.58 -16.98
N PRO A 35 15.51 -19.84 -16.81
CA PRO A 35 15.72 -20.59 -15.59
C PRO A 35 17.21 -20.89 -15.46
N THR A 36 17.92 -19.97 -14.81
CA THR A 36 19.30 -20.17 -14.36
C THR A 36 19.38 -21.43 -13.53
N LYS A 37 20.46 -22.20 -13.73
CA LYS A 37 20.80 -23.43 -12.99
C LYS A 37 20.40 -23.33 -11.52
N PRO A 38 19.87 -24.41 -10.89
CA PRO A 38 19.45 -24.39 -9.50
C PRO A 38 20.67 -24.24 -8.60
N VAL A 39 21.11 -23.01 -8.39
CA VAL A 39 21.90 -22.67 -7.22
C VAL A 39 20.94 -22.86 -6.06
N THR A 40 21.22 -23.84 -5.20
CA THR A 40 20.56 -24.03 -3.91
C THR A 40 20.90 -22.87 -2.96
N SER A 41 20.80 -21.62 -3.44
CA SER A 41 21.00 -20.44 -2.63
C SER A 41 19.76 -20.26 -1.77
N VAL A 42 19.94 -20.46 -0.46
CA VAL A 42 18.94 -20.10 0.53
C VAL A 42 18.56 -18.63 0.32
N LYS A 43 17.27 -18.36 0.04
CA LYS A 43 16.78 -16.98 -0.13
C LYS A 43 17.19 -16.12 1.07
N PRO A 44 17.59 -14.84 0.87
CA PRO A 44 17.86 -13.92 1.98
C PRO A 44 16.59 -13.62 2.79
N LEU A 45 16.75 -13.09 3.99
CA LEU A 45 15.60 -12.62 4.78
C LEU A 45 14.94 -11.43 4.11
N CYS A 46 13.60 -11.36 4.17
CA CYS A 46 12.87 -10.21 3.70
C CYS A 46 13.14 -8.98 4.57
N THR A 47 13.71 -7.93 3.97
CA THR A 47 13.99 -6.63 4.61
C THR A 47 13.67 -5.47 3.67
N PHE A 48 13.51 -4.27 4.22
CA PHE A 48 13.28 -3.07 3.40
C PHE A 48 14.54 -2.62 2.64
N ALA A 49 15.75 -2.87 3.16
CA ALA A 49 16.96 -2.60 2.39
C ALA A 49 17.13 -3.57 1.21
N LEU A 50 16.72 -4.83 1.35
CA LEU A 50 16.66 -5.77 0.23
C LEU A 50 15.68 -5.28 -0.84
N PHE A 51 14.47 -4.87 -0.47
CA PHE A 51 13.50 -4.31 -1.42
C PHE A 51 13.99 -3.01 -2.07
N ARG A 52 14.68 -2.13 -1.32
CA ARG A 52 15.28 -0.90 -1.88
C ARG A 52 16.36 -1.22 -2.90
N ARG A 53 17.24 -2.18 -2.63
CA ARG A 53 18.27 -2.63 -3.59
C ARG A 53 17.64 -3.18 -4.87
N TYR A 54 16.64 -4.04 -4.72
CA TYR A 54 15.88 -4.55 -5.87
C TYR A 54 15.26 -3.41 -6.69
N ASN A 55 14.60 -2.45 -6.02
CA ASN A 55 14.00 -1.30 -6.70
C ASN A 55 15.05 -0.43 -7.41
N ALA A 56 16.25 -0.30 -6.85
CA ALA A 56 17.34 0.46 -7.46
C ALA A 56 17.86 -0.19 -8.76
N GLU A 57 17.82 -1.52 -8.83
CA GLU A 57 18.26 -2.30 -9.99
C GLU A 57 17.17 -2.40 -11.07
N HIS A 58 15.92 -2.61 -10.66
CA HIS A 58 14.83 -2.95 -11.58
C HIS A 58 13.83 -1.82 -11.83
N HIS A 59 13.95 -0.68 -11.13
CA HIS A 59 13.00 0.43 -11.21
C HIS A 59 11.53 0.02 -10.97
N TYR A 60 11.31 -1.07 -10.24
CA TYR A 60 9.99 -1.60 -9.93
C TYR A 60 9.99 -2.49 -8.68
N PHE A 61 8.85 -2.65 -8.01
CA PHE A 61 8.71 -3.53 -6.84
C PHE A 61 8.64 -5.02 -7.24
N PRO A 62 9.19 -5.98 -6.47
CA PRO A 62 9.10 -7.39 -6.81
C PRO A 62 7.65 -7.87 -6.99
N ARG A 63 7.30 -8.27 -8.22
CA ARG A 63 6.00 -8.90 -8.56
C ARG A 63 6.04 -10.43 -8.47
N GLY A 64 7.18 -11.01 -8.10
CA GLY A 64 7.32 -12.45 -7.95
C GLY A 64 6.84 -12.95 -6.59
N GLY A 65 6.26 -14.14 -6.56
CA GLY A 65 5.96 -14.87 -5.33
C GLY A 65 4.80 -15.84 -5.50
N LYS A 66 4.60 -16.66 -4.47
CA LYS A 66 3.54 -17.67 -4.47
C LYS A 66 2.93 -17.77 -3.10
N TRP A 67 1.64 -18.00 -3.07
CA TRP A 67 1.04 -18.41 -1.82
C TRP A 67 1.28 -19.89 -1.55
N THR A 68 1.66 -20.19 -0.32
CA THR A 68 1.81 -21.54 0.19
C THR A 68 0.96 -21.70 1.44
N THR A 69 0.67 -22.95 1.79
CA THR A 69 0.00 -23.28 3.05
C THR A 69 0.86 -24.29 3.80
N THR A 70 1.32 -23.90 4.98
CA THR A 70 2.11 -24.76 5.86
C THR A 70 1.35 -24.90 7.16
N SER A 71 1.04 -26.14 7.56
CA SER A 71 0.30 -26.44 8.78
C SER A 71 -1.04 -25.68 8.90
N GLY A 72 -1.78 -25.56 7.80
CA GLY A 72 -3.07 -24.84 7.74
C GLY A 72 -2.98 -23.31 7.73
N VAL A 73 -1.77 -22.75 7.90
CA VAL A 73 -1.53 -21.30 7.85
C VAL A 73 -1.08 -20.93 6.44
N SER A 74 -1.89 -20.11 5.78
CA SER A 74 -1.55 -19.58 4.46
C SER A 74 -0.64 -18.37 4.59
N HIS A 75 0.44 -18.36 3.84
CA HIS A 75 1.38 -17.24 3.76
C HIS A 75 1.78 -17.00 2.30
N TYR A 76 2.22 -15.78 2.02
CA TYR A 76 2.80 -15.44 0.72
C TYR A 76 4.32 -15.54 0.86
N ASP A 77 4.95 -16.33 -0.01
CA ASP A 77 6.40 -16.49 -0.13
C ASP A 77 6.88 -15.64 -1.33
N PRO A 78 7.46 -14.45 -1.10
CA PRO A 78 8.03 -13.65 -2.17
C PRO A 78 9.12 -14.42 -2.88
N GLU A 79 9.29 -14.21 -4.18
CA GLU A 79 10.37 -14.86 -4.92
C GLU A 79 11.75 -14.38 -4.42
N LEU A 80 11.85 -13.08 -4.12
CA LEU A 80 13.10 -12.41 -3.76
C LEU A 80 13.69 -12.83 -2.40
N CYS A 81 12.85 -13.21 -1.44
CA CYS A 81 13.25 -13.33 -0.05
C CYS A 81 12.39 -14.33 0.71
N ARG A 82 12.82 -14.72 1.92
CA ARG A 82 12.06 -15.58 2.81
C ARG A 82 11.78 -14.91 4.15
N PHE A 83 10.68 -15.33 4.77
CA PHE A 83 10.40 -15.05 6.17
C PHE A 83 10.98 -16.15 7.06
N THR A 84 11.36 -15.82 8.31
CA THR A 84 11.81 -16.81 9.29
C THR A 84 10.65 -17.64 9.82
N HIS A 85 9.45 -17.06 9.86
CA HIS A 85 8.26 -17.70 10.38
C HIS A 85 7.04 -17.43 9.48
N PRO A 86 6.05 -18.34 9.44
CA PRO A 86 4.77 -18.03 8.79
C PRO A 86 4.04 -16.86 9.45
N ARG A 87 4.25 -16.68 10.77
CA ARG A 87 3.68 -15.59 11.58
C ARG A 87 4.66 -15.11 12.64
N ILE A 88 4.81 -13.80 12.79
CA ILE A 88 5.58 -13.22 13.89
C ILE A 88 4.86 -13.44 15.22
N SER A 89 5.60 -13.90 16.24
CA SER A 89 5.04 -14.07 17.57
C SER A 89 4.77 -12.71 18.23
N ARG A 90 3.81 -12.65 19.16
CA ARG A 90 3.48 -11.40 19.87
C ARG A 90 4.66 -10.86 20.67
N SER A 91 5.43 -11.74 21.31
CA SER A 91 6.60 -11.36 22.09
C SER A 91 7.71 -10.81 21.21
N THR A 92 7.99 -11.47 20.08
CA THR A 92 8.97 -10.99 19.09
C THR A 92 8.57 -9.62 18.53
N LEU A 93 7.29 -9.45 18.13
CA LEU A 93 6.80 -8.17 17.62
C LEU A 93 6.86 -7.06 18.69
N GLY A 94 6.41 -7.35 19.92
CA GLY A 94 6.46 -6.40 21.01
C GLY A 94 7.88 -5.94 21.34
N LYS A 95 8.83 -6.87 21.43
CA LYS A 95 10.25 -6.58 21.65
C LYS A 95 10.82 -5.70 20.53
N CYS A 96 10.61 -6.10 19.29
CA CYS A 96 11.05 -5.36 18.10
C CYS A 96 10.53 -3.91 18.08
N LEU A 97 9.25 -3.67 18.37
CA LEU A 97 8.69 -2.32 18.35
C LEU A 97 9.18 -1.44 19.51
N MET A 98 9.36 -2.01 20.70
CA MET A 98 9.95 -1.28 21.82
C MET A 98 11.41 -0.91 21.53
N GLU A 99 12.21 -1.85 21.04
CA GLU A 99 13.64 -1.62 20.76
C GLU A 99 13.84 -0.66 19.58
N SER A 100 12.95 -0.70 18.57
CA SER A 100 12.93 0.24 17.45
C SER A 100 12.30 1.60 17.77
N ARG A 101 11.91 1.82 19.04
CA ARG A 101 11.29 3.06 19.56
C ARG A 101 10.02 3.46 18.79
N VAL A 102 9.23 2.48 18.36
CA VAL A 102 7.91 2.72 17.76
C VAL A 102 6.87 2.71 18.88
N HIS A 103 6.42 3.89 19.29
CA HIS A 103 5.40 4.07 20.30
C HIS A 103 4.02 4.38 19.68
N HIS A 104 4.01 5.02 18.52
CA HIS A 104 2.80 5.47 17.86
C HIS A 104 2.77 5.04 16.39
N VAL A 105 1.77 4.21 16.06
CA VAL A 105 1.49 3.80 14.67
C VAL A 105 0.22 4.49 14.20
N SER A 106 0.33 5.23 13.10
CA SER A 106 -0.78 5.82 12.38
C SER A 106 -1.08 5.02 11.13
N LEU A 107 -2.37 4.79 10.88
CA LEU A 107 -2.83 4.07 9.71
C LEU A 107 -3.79 4.97 8.93
N SER A 108 -3.62 5.03 7.61
CA SER A 108 -4.61 5.66 6.73
C SER A 108 -5.11 4.68 5.69
N GLY A 109 -6.40 4.73 5.40
CA GLY A 109 -7.03 3.94 4.34
C GLY A 109 -8.56 4.03 4.44
N ASP A 110 -9.22 3.36 3.51
CA ASP A 110 -10.68 3.21 3.44
C ASP A 110 -11.18 2.03 4.30
N SER A 111 -12.25 1.35 3.86
CA SER A 111 -12.73 0.11 4.47
C SER A 111 -11.64 -0.97 4.56
N SER A 112 -10.68 -0.98 3.64
CA SER A 112 -9.52 -1.87 3.65
C SER A 112 -8.52 -1.48 4.73
N GLY A 113 -8.30 -0.18 4.93
CA GLY A 113 -7.48 0.34 6.03
C GLY A 113 -7.99 -0.15 7.38
N ILE A 114 -9.30 -0.09 7.60
CA ILE A 114 -9.93 -0.61 8.83
C ILE A 114 -9.65 -2.10 9.03
N ARG A 115 -9.75 -2.91 7.96
CA ARG A 115 -9.49 -4.36 8.05
C ARG A 115 -8.03 -4.66 8.36
N ASN A 116 -7.09 -3.91 7.77
CA ASN A 116 -5.67 -4.01 8.10
C ASN A 116 -5.39 -3.58 9.55
N GLN A 117 -6.06 -2.53 10.04
CA GLN A 117 -5.96 -2.14 11.43
C GLN A 117 -6.45 -3.25 12.38
N GLN A 118 -7.57 -3.88 12.07
CA GLN A 118 -8.06 -5.02 12.84
C GLN A 118 -7.06 -6.19 12.82
N ALA A 119 -6.39 -6.43 11.69
CA ALA A 119 -5.33 -7.45 11.60
C ALA A 119 -4.11 -7.10 12.45
N ILE A 120 -3.73 -5.82 12.51
CA ILE A 120 -2.70 -5.33 13.44
C ILE A 120 -3.13 -5.59 14.89
N TRP A 121 -4.35 -5.23 15.28
CA TRP A 121 -4.85 -5.51 16.64
C TRP A 121 -4.84 -7.01 16.97
N ARG A 122 -5.27 -7.87 16.05
CA ARG A 122 -5.18 -9.33 16.24
C ARG A 122 -3.74 -9.82 16.41
N SER A 123 -2.77 -9.14 15.78
CA SER A 123 -1.34 -9.44 15.93
C SER A 123 -0.82 -9.05 17.32
N PHE A 124 -1.35 -8.01 17.95
CA PHE A 124 -1.01 -7.64 19.34
C PHE A 124 -1.84 -8.37 20.41
N GLY A 125 -3.00 -8.93 20.04
CA GLY A 125 -3.97 -9.49 20.98
C GLY A 125 -4.96 -8.42 21.49
N THR A 126 -6.01 -8.86 22.20
CA THR A 126 -7.08 -7.98 22.72
C THR A 126 -6.63 -7.02 23.82
N ASN A 127 -5.44 -7.20 24.37
CA ASN A 127 -4.90 -6.39 25.46
C ASN A 127 -3.70 -5.55 24.99
N CYS A 128 -3.97 -4.48 24.24
CA CYS A 128 -2.97 -3.45 23.91
C CYS A 128 -2.33 -2.81 25.17
N LYS A 129 -2.90 -3.04 26.36
CA LYS A 129 -2.35 -2.57 27.64
C LYS A 129 -0.99 -3.20 28.00
N ASN A 130 -0.64 -4.38 27.46
CA ASN A 130 0.54 -5.14 27.91
C ASN A 130 1.70 -5.16 26.90
N VAL A 131 1.56 -4.51 25.74
CA VAL A 131 2.65 -4.37 24.76
C VAL A 131 3.13 -2.91 24.77
N GLY A 132 3.88 -2.54 25.82
CA GLY A 132 4.75 -1.36 25.84
C GLY A 132 4.17 -0.07 25.23
N ALA A 133 2.99 0.37 25.67
CA ALA A 133 2.40 1.67 25.35
C ALA A 133 2.10 1.97 23.86
N ILE A 134 1.91 0.97 22.99
CA ILE A 134 1.58 1.25 21.58
C ILE A 134 0.12 1.69 21.46
N CYS A 135 -0.09 2.98 21.19
CA CYS A 135 -1.41 3.53 20.88
C CYS A 135 -1.66 3.51 19.37
N ILE A 136 -2.49 2.58 18.91
CA ILE A 136 -2.99 2.56 17.52
C ILE A 136 -4.27 3.40 17.46
N ARG A 137 -4.22 4.55 16.80
CA ARG A 137 -5.39 5.41 16.62
C ARG A 137 -6.00 5.23 15.24
N ASN A 138 -7.33 5.19 15.21
CA ASN A 138 -8.13 5.24 14.00
C ASN A 138 -8.64 6.66 13.75
N GLY A 139 -8.65 7.09 12.48
CA GLY A 139 -9.33 8.30 12.03
C GLY A 139 -10.40 7.98 10.99
N VAL A 140 -11.44 7.21 11.35
CA VAL A 140 -12.54 6.87 10.43
C VAL A 140 -13.87 7.45 10.91
N ASP A 141 -14.40 8.43 10.16
CA ASP A 141 -15.74 9.04 10.35
C ASP A 141 -16.72 8.55 9.30
N ARG A 142 -17.98 8.37 9.71
CA ARG A 142 -19.10 8.04 8.82
C ARG A 142 -19.96 9.27 8.48
N GLY A 143 -19.90 10.37 9.25
CA GLY A 143 -20.69 11.58 9.01
C GLY A 143 -20.22 12.41 7.82
N ALA A 144 -18.91 12.42 7.57
CA ALA A 144 -18.31 13.20 6.48
C ALA A 144 -18.55 12.60 5.07
N ILE A 145 -19.10 11.37 4.98
CA ILE A 145 -19.34 10.64 3.72
C ILE A 145 -20.33 11.36 2.78
N ASN A 146 -21.21 12.21 3.31
CA ASN A 146 -22.29 12.80 2.52
C ASN A 146 -21.98 14.19 1.92
N GLU A 147 -20.92 14.88 2.33
CA GLU A 147 -20.54 16.22 1.84
C GLU A 147 -19.28 16.22 0.95
N MET A 148 -18.75 15.03 0.63
CA MET A 148 -17.43 14.79 0.02
C MET A 148 -17.48 14.35 -1.47
N LYS A 149 -18.45 14.84 -2.24
CA LYS A 149 -18.68 14.42 -3.64
C LYS A 149 -17.99 15.23 -4.74
N SER A 150 -17.48 16.44 -4.52
CA SER A 150 -17.01 17.28 -5.65
C SER A 150 -15.49 17.40 -5.83
N THR A 151 -14.68 17.29 -4.77
CA THR A 151 -13.23 17.46 -4.92
C THR A 151 -12.49 16.68 -3.84
N PHE A 152 -12.30 15.36 -4.05
CA PHE A 152 -11.43 14.52 -3.22
C PHE A 152 -11.90 14.33 -1.77
N GLY A 153 -13.03 13.66 -1.58
CA GLY A 153 -13.29 13.04 -0.29
C GLY A 153 -12.27 11.93 -0.01
N PHE A 154 -11.79 11.83 1.23
CA PHE A 154 -10.85 10.83 1.76
C PHE A 154 -9.35 11.11 1.57
N LEU A 155 -8.83 11.97 2.44
CA LEU A 155 -7.85 11.57 3.45
C LEU A 155 -7.82 12.61 4.56
N MET A 156 -8.42 12.28 5.70
CA MET A 156 -8.39 13.15 6.88
C MET A 156 -7.72 12.44 8.05
N ILE A 157 -6.42 12.70 8.25
CA ILE A 157 -5.64 12.23 9.41
C ILE A 157 -5.92 13.11 10.62
N HIS A 158 -6.91 12.77 11.45
CA HIS A 158 -7.12 13.50 12.69
C HIS A 158 -6.12 13.08 13.78
N MET A 159 -5.21 13.98 14.17
CA MET A 159 -4.41 13.82 15.41
C MET A 159 -5.06 14.61 16.55
N ARG A 160 -6.03 14.02 17.27
CA ARG A 160 -6.56 14.66 18.50
C ARG A 160 -5.60 14.49 19.67
N LYS A 161 -5.19 15.60 20.30
CA LYS A 161 -4.44 15.59 21.56
C LYS A 161 -5.23 14.86 22.66
N ARG A 162 -4.65 13.79 23.20
CA ARG A 162 -4.63 13.52 24.66
C ARG A 162 -3.16 13.32 25.07
N CYS A 163 -2.31 14.25 24.65
CA CYS A 163 -1.07 14.47 25.38
C CYS A 163 -1.53 15.31 26.60
N GLN A 164 -1.75 14.66 27.75
CA GLN A 164 -2.15 15.36 28.98
C GLN A 164 -1.12 16.45 29.24
N LEU A 165 -1.51 17.72 29.11
CA LEU A 165 -0.80 18.80 29.76
C LEU A 165 -0.94 18.57 31.28
N LYS A 166 0.10 18.98 32.01
CA LYS A 166 0.22 18.86 33.47
C LYS A 166 -1.11 19.12 34.21
N PRO A 167 -1.34 18.48 35.37
CA PRO A 167 -2.58 18.62 36.13
C PRO A 167 -2.83 20.09 36.48
N GLY A 168 -4.04 20.60 36.21
CA GLY A 168 -4.41 21.99 36.54
C GLY A 168 -5.62 22.57 35.80
N ILE A 169 -6.09 21.95 34.72
CA ILE A 169 -7.28 22.43 33.99
C ILE A 169 -8.44 21.45 34.22
N LYS A 170 -9.50 21.94 34.87
CA LYS A 170 -10.70 21.18 35.23
C LYS A 170 -11.39 20.61 33.99
N ASN A 171 -11.90 19.39 34.18
CA ASN A 171 -12.59 18.55 33.22
C ASN A 171 -13.65 19.31 32.39
N GLN A 172 -13.47 19.33 31.08
CA GLN A 172 -14.57 19.33 30.12
C GLN A 172 -14.45 18.09 29.25
N THR A 173 -15.37 17.14 29.45
CA THR A 173 -15.57 16.01 28.55
C THR A 173 -16.39 16.51 27.37
N VAL A 174 -15.73 16.79 26.25
CA VAL A 174 -16.36 17.22 25.00
C VAL A 174 -16.26 16.08 23.97
N TYR A 175 -17.40 15.45 23.67
CA TYR A 175 -17.57 14.51 22.57
C TYR A 175 -17.61 15.30 21.25
N PHE A 176 -16.63 15.15 20.34
CA PHE A 176 -16.74 15.71 18.97
C PHE A 176 -15.81 15.02 17.94
N GLU A 177 -16.27 15.10 16.68
CA GLU A 177 -16.02 14.38 15.42
C GLU A 177 -14.66 14.64 14.71
N GLN A 178 -14.39 13.85 13.67
CA GLN A 178 -13.08 13.64 13.02
C GLN A 178 -12.88 14.50 11.76
N ILE A 179 -11.89 15.40 11.75
CA ILE A 179 -11.43 16.14 10.56
C ILE A 179 -9.91 16.43 10.68
N LEU A 180 -9.13 16.14 9.64
CA LEU A 180 -7.82 16.80 9.42
C LEU A 180 -8.12 18.09 8.67
N HIS A 181 -8.13 19.20 9.38
CA HIS A 181 -7.91 20.47 8.71
C HIS A 181 -6.43 20.54 8.32
N ILE A 182 -6.14 20.32 7.05
CA ILE A 182 -5.12 21.15 6.40
C ILE A 182 -5.79 22.51 6.22
N VAL A 183 -5.74 23.37 7.25
CA VAL A 183 -5.79 24.80 6.98
C VAL A 183 -4.49 25.09 6.25
N MET A 184 -4.54 25.19 4.92
CA MET A 184 -3.57 26.05 4.26
C MET A 184 -3.88 27.45 4.78
N PRO A 185 -2.96 28.15 5.46
CA PRO A 185 -3.06 29.59 5.47
C PRO A 185 -2.89 30.00 3.99
N LEU A 186 -4.00 30.37 3.35
CA LEU A 186 -3.93 31.20 2.14
C LEU A 186 -3.46 32.63 2.47
N ASN A 187 -3.19 32.93 3.75
CA ASN A 187 -2.41 34.08 4.14
C ASN A 187 -1.35 33.68 5.18
N ALA A 188 -0.10 33.74 4.74
CA ALA A 188 1.07 33.67 5.59
C ALA A 188 1.16 34.96 6.42
N THR A 189 0.78 34.91 7.69
CA THR A 189 1.37 35.72 8.76
C THR A 189 1.09 35.07 10.12
N GLY A 190 2.04 34.23 10.57
CA GLY A 190 2.32 34.04 12.00
C GLY A 190 1.44 33.07 12.78
N ILE A 191 1.70 31.76 12.66
CA ILE A 191 1.66 30.82 13.81
C ILE A 191 2.73 29.75 13.57
N ASP A 192 4.00 30.10 13.82
CA ASP A 192 5.11 29.16 13.97
C ASP A 192 5.66 29.30 15.39
N ALA A 193 5.25 28.39 16.28
CA ALA A 193 6.01 27.94 17.46
C ALA A 193 5.07 27.07 18.33
N LEU A 194 5.59 25.97 18.87
CA LEU A 194 4.96 25.10 19.87
C LEU A 194 3.94 24.06 19.37
N ARG A 195 4.33 23.21 18.41
CA ARG A 195 3.85 21.81 18.43
C ARG A 195 4.88 20.95 19.15
N PRO A 196 4.56 20.34 20.31
CA PRO A 196 5.48 19.41 20.95
C PRO A 196 5.80 18.27 19.98
N ALA A 197 7.09 18.02 19.74
CA ALA A 197 7.56 16.89 18.93
C ALA A 197 7.03 15.53 19.41
N GLN A 198 6.53 15.47 20.65
CA GLN A 198 6.11 14.28 21.37
C GLN A 198 4.74 13.68 20.97
N CYS A 199 4.00 14.29 20.02
CA CYS A 199 2.66 13.80 19.63
C CYS A 199 2.56 13.32 18.17
N TYR A 200 3.67 13.20 17.45
CA TYR A 200 3.65 12.63 16.09
C TYR A 200 3.79 11.10 16.11
N PRO A 201 3.14 10.38 15.19
CA PRO A 201 3.38 8.96 14.97
C PRO A 201 4.84 8.70 14.57
N ASP A 202 5.44 7.67 15.14
CA ASP A 202 6.77 7.19 14.76
C ASP A 202 6.70 6.40 13.45
N LEU A 203 5.54 5.81 13.17
CA LEU A 203 5.29 4.93 12.03
C LEU A 203 3.98 5.29 11.34
N PHE A 204 4.02 5.56 10.04
CA PHE A 204 2.86 5.78 9.18
C PHE A 204 2.70 4.63 8.19
N LEU A 205 1.53 4.00 8.21
CA LEU A 205 1.13 2.95 7.27
C LEU A 205 0.02 3.51 6.37
N ILE A 206 0.36 3.80 5.11
CA ILE A 206 -0.52 4.49 4.17
C ILE A 206 -1.06 3.50 3.15
N PHE A 207 -2.33 3.11 3.30
CA PHE A 207 -3.05 2.28 2.33
C PHE A 207 -3.79 3.17 1.33
N MET A 208 -3.46 3.01 0.05
CA MET A 208 -4.08 3.82 -0.99
C MET A 208 -5.52 3.37 -1.27
N PRO A 209 -6.50 4.28 -1.31
CA PRO A 209 -7.92 3.94 -1.43
C PRO A 209 -8.39 3.94 -2.90
N PHE A 210 -7.64 3.35 -3.83
CA PHE A 210 -7.94 3.50 -5.27
C PHE A 210 -9.28 2.90 -5.70
N PHE A 211 -9.87 2.00 -4.92
CA PHE A 211 -11.21 1.47 -5.15
C PHE A 211 -12.28 2.57 -5.28
N HIS A 212 -12.11 3.68 -4.57
CA HIS A 212 -13.08 4.77 -4.50
C HIS A 212 -12.86 5.86 -5.56
N VAL A 213 -11.67 5.92 -6.16
CA VAL A 213 -11.28 6.99 -7.10
C VAL A 213 -10.99 6.48 -8.51
N LYS A 214 -11.15 5.17 -8.78
CA LYS A 214 -10.92 4.57 -10.11
C LYS A 214 -11.79 5.13 -11.25
N VAL A 215 -12.90 5.80 -10.91
CA VAL A 215 -13.76 6.52 -11.88
C VAL A 215 -13.07 7.75 -12.49
N GLU A 216 -12.02 8.26 -11.85
CA GLU A 216 -11.32 9.46 -12.32
C GLU A 216 -10.30 9.14 -13.43
N PRO A 217 -10.05 10.08 -14.36
CA PRO A 217 -9.00 9.93 -15.37
C PRO A 217 -7.62 9.74 -14.73
N LEU A 218 -6.75 8.93 -15.35
CA LEU A 218 -5.40 8.65 -14.82
C LEU A 218 -4.54 9.92 -14.61
N ASN A 219 -4.68 10.92 -15.48
CA ASN A 219 -3.96 12.20 -15.33
C ASN A 219 -4.40 12.97 -14.07
N THR A 220 -5.70 12.93 -13.75
CA THR A 220 -6.23 13.50 -12.51
C THR A 220 -5.65 12.78 -11.30
N ILE A 221 -5.62 11.44 -11.33
CA ILE A 221 -5.03 10.61 -10.27
C ILE A 221 -3.54 10.94 -10.05
N ARG A 222 -2.75 11.11 -11.11
CA ARG A 222 -1.32 11.49 -10.99
C ARG A 222 -1.15 12.83 -10.28
N THR A 223 -1.88 13.86 -10.71
CA THR A 223 -1.84 15.19 -10.08
C THR A 223 -2.20 15.11 -8.60
N ARG A 224 -3.22 14.33 -8.28
CA ARG A 224 -3.71 14.07 -6.93
C ARG A 224 -2.69 13.36 -6.04
N ILE A 225 -2.02 12.32 -6.54
CA ILE A 225 -0.92 11.64 -5.84
C ILE A 225 0.23 12.62 -5.57
N ARG A 226 0.63 13.45 -6.55
CA ARG A 226 1.67 14.48 -6.35
C ARG A 226 1.32 15.48 -5.25
N MET A 227 0.08 15.95 -5.22
CA MET A 227 -0.40 16.84 -4.17
C MET A 227 -0.35 16.17 -2.80
N PHE A 228 -0.83 14.92 -2.73
CA PHE A 228 -0.79 14.12 -1.51
C PHE A 228 0.65 13.92 -1.00
N MET A 229 1.58 13.52 -1.87
CA MET A 229 2.99 13.33 -1.52
C MET A 229 3.64 14.62 -1.03
N ARG A 230 3.37 15.76 -1.67
CA ARG A 230 3.85 17.08 -1.21
C ARG A 230 3.30 17.43 0.17
N ALA A 231 2.02 17.16 0.42
CA ALA A 231 1.41 17.39 1.73
C ALA A 231 2.08 16.52 2.80
N ILE A 232 2.24 15.21 2.57
CA ILE A 232 2.93 14.30 3.49
C ILE A 232 4.35 14.77 3.81
N LYS A 233 5.12 15.16 2.78
CA LYS A 233 6.49 15.67 2.97
C LYS A 233 6.52 16.88 3.89
N ARG A 234 5.56 17.79 3.74
CA ARG A 234 5.44 19.02 4.55
C ARG A 234 4.99 18.77 5.99
N VAL A 235 4.07 17.84 6.22
CA VAL A 235 3.40 17.71 7.53
C VAL A 235 3.98 16.62 8.44
N VAL A 236 4.53 15.55 7.86
CA VAL A 236 5.09 14.44 8.64
C VAL A 236 6.52 14.81 9.05
N PRO A 237 6.92 14.66 10.33
CA PRO A 237 8.28 14.98 10.75
C PRO A 237 9.30 14.03 10.12
N GLN A 238 10.56 14.47 10.02
CA GLN A 238 11.64 13.67 9.42
C GLN A 238 12.00 12.43 10.25
N SER A 239 11.71 12.45 11.56
CA SER A 239 11.93 11.32 12.46
C SER A 239 10.93 10.17 12.28
N ALA A 240 9.81 10.39 11.58
CA ALA A 240 8.80 9.36 11.37
C ALA A 240 9.17 8.45 10.19
N LYS A 241 8.76 7.19 10.25
CA LYS A 241 8.93 6.21 9.17
C LYS A 241 7.63 6.06 8.39
N ILE A 242 7.67 6.18 7.07
CA ILE A 242 6.50 6.06 6.20
C ILE A 242 6.61 4.81 5.33
N PHE A 243 5.55 4.01 5.33
CA PHE A 243 5.38 2.85 4.47
C PHE A 243 4.09 2.98 3.67
N TYR A 244 4.21 2.79 2.36
CA TYR A 244 3.08 2.82 1.44
C TYR A 244 2.63 1.41 1.09
N PHE A 245 1.33 1.24 1.02
CA PHE A 245 0.67 0.03 0.57
C PHE A 245 -0.20 0.40 -0.62
N ASN A 246 0.11 -0.16 -1.78
CA ASN A 246 -0.71 0.08 -2.96
C ASN A 246 -2.08 -0.62 -2.80
N THR A 247 -3.00 -0.31 -3.70
CA THR A 247 -4.32 -0.94 -3.64
C THR A 247 -4.24 -2.35 -4.20
N TYR A 248 -4.81 -3.32 -3.50
CA TYR A 248 -4.85 -4.71 -3.97
C TYR A 248 -5.85 -4.91 -5.12
N SER A 249 -5.81 -6.07 -5.78
CA SER A 249 -6.62 -6.35 -6.99
C SER A 249 -8.12 -6.47 -6.67
N GLU A 250 -8.97 -6.01 -7.59
CA GLU A 250 -10.40 -6.33 -7.62
C GLU A 250 -10.66 -7.56 -8.50
N PHE A 251 -11.75 -8.28 -8.23
CA PHE A 251 -12.09 -9.52 -8.95
C PHE A 251 -13.50 -9.44 -9.52
N GLU A 252 -13.60 -9.18 -10.83
CA GLU A 252 -14.87 -9.09 -11.54
C GLU A 252 -15.73 -10.35 -11.38
N SER A 253 -15.08 -11.52 -11.45
CA SER A 253 -15.72 -12.83 -11.28
C SER A 253 -16.28 -13.06 -9.88
N ALA A 254 -15.72 -12.42 -8.85
CA ALA A 254 -16.16 -12.57 -7.46
C ALA A 254 -17.17 -11.50 -7.01
N ARG A 255 -17.54 -10.55 -7.87
CA ARG A 255 -18.56 -9.54 -7.53
C ARG A 255 -19.91 -10.19 -7.23
N ARG A 256 -20.57 -9.76 -6.16
CA ARG A 256 -21.88 -10.29 -5.72
C ARG A 256 -22.58 -9.30 -4.80
N GLY A 257 -23.88 -9.45 -4.62
CA GLY A 257 -24.68 -8.54 -3.78
C GLY A 257 -24.55 -7.09 -4.25
N LYS A 258 -24.19 -6.17 -3.34
CA LYS A 258 -24.07 -4.74 -3.64
C LYS A 258 -22.99 -4.39 -4.66
N SER A 259 -22.00 -5.26 -4.87
CA SER A 259 -20.95 -5.01 -5.87
C SER A 259 -21.31 -5.53 -7.26
N LEU A 260 -22.38 -6.34 -7.41
CA LEU A 260 -22.74 -6.97 -8.68
C LEU A 260 -22.98 -5.95 -9.82
N PRO A 261 -23.61 -4.78 -9.61
CA PRO A 261 -23.78 -3.78 -10.67
C PRO A 261 -22.48 -3.23 -11.25
N PHE A 262 -21.35 -3.39 -10.53
CA PHE A 262 -20.04 -2.95 -11.00
C PHE A 262 -19.31 -4.02 -11.83
N ARG A 263 -19.89 -5.20 -12.01
CA ARG A 263 -19.25 -6.32 -12.73
C ARG A 263 -19.08 -5.97 -14.21
N GLY A 264 -17.83 -6.01 -14.68
CA GLY A 264 -17.50 -5.73 -16.08
C GLY A 264 -17.61 -4.26 -16.48
N LEU A 265 -17.88 -3.36 -15.52
CA LEU A 265 -17.80 -1.92 -15.79
C LEU A 265 -16.37 -1.54 -16.16
N ARG A 266 -16.26 -0.62 -17.12
CA ARG A 266 -14.99 -0.10 -17.61
C ARG A 266 -14.74 1.31 -17.11
N TYR A 267 -13.48 1.60 -16.82
CA TYR A 267 -12.95 2.87 -16.34
C TYR A 267 -11.76 3.24 -17.23
N ASP A 268 -11.87 4.30 -18.04
CA ASP A 268 -10.92 4.57 -19.13
C ASP A 268 -10.68 3.33 -20.03
N ASN A 269 -11.77 2.67 -20.45
CA ASN A 269 -11.76 1.43 -21.25
C ASN A 269 -11.11 0.20 -20.58
N MET A 270 -10.72 0.27 -19.31
CA MET A 270 -10.12 -0.83 -18.54
C MET A 270 -11.09 -1.40 -17.51
N LEU A 271 -11.00 -2.69 -17.20
CA LEU A 271 -11.65 -3.26 -16.01
C LEU A 271 -11.10 -2.63 -14.73
N ALA A 272 -11.79 -2.79 -13.60
CA ALA A 272 -11.36 -2.19 -12.33
C ALA A 272 -9.93 -2.61 -11.93
N ALA A 273 -9.59 -3.89 -12.04
CA ALA A 273 -8.27 -4.42 -11.70
C ALA A 273 -7.16 -3.80 -12.57
N GLU A 274 -7.38 -3.73 -13.89
CA GLU A 274 -6.44 -3.13 -14.85
C GLU A 274 -6.22 -1.63 -14.55
N LYS A 275 -7.31 -0.91 -14.28
CA LYS A 275 -7.26 0.50 -13.90
C LYS A 275 -6.50 0.70 -12.59
N ILE A 276 -6.74 -0.12 -11.57
CA ILE A 276 -6.04 -0.07 -10.28
C ILE A 276 -4.55 -0.36 -10.46
N LEU A 277 -4.17 -1.33 -11.30
CA LEU A 277 -2.77 -1.59 -11.62
C LEU A 277 -2.08 -0.35 -12.19
N LYS A 278 -2.72 0.35 -13.14
CA LYS A 278 -2.17 1.61 -13.67
C LYS A 278 -2.05 2.71 -12.61
N MET A 279 -3.01 2.80 -11.69
CA MET A 279 -2.95 3.77 -10.58
C MET A 279 -1.84 3.43 -9.59
N ASN A 280 -1.59 2.15 -9.32
CA ASN A 280 -0.48 1.66 -8.52
C ASN A 280 0.88 1.95 -9.20
N ASP A 281 0.97 1.80 -10.51
CA ASP A 281 2.17 2.17 -11.28
C ASP A 281 2.45 3.68 -11.19
N ILE A 282 1.40 4.51 -11.30
CA ILE A 282 1.52 5.96 -11.09
C ILE A 282 2.04 6.25 -9.68
N LEU A 283 1.44 5.66 -8.65
CA LEU A 283 1.88 5.82 -7.27
C LEU A 283 3.36 5.47 -7.08
N TYR A 284 3.80 4.32 -7.62
CA TYR A 284 5.19 3.92 -7.55
C TYR A 284 6.11 4.95 -8.23
N SER A 285 5.75 5.40 -9.45
CA SER A 285 6.56 6.40 -10.18
C SER A 285 6.74 7.71 -9.41
N GLU A 286 5.75 8.11 -8.60
CA GLU A 286 5.84 9.32 -7.78
C GLU A 286 6.58 9.07 -6.45
N LEU A 287 6.70 7.81 -6.01
CA LEU A 287 7.43 7.39 -4.81
C LEU A 287 8.88 7.02 -5.06
N GLU A 288 9.23 6.61 -6.28
CA GLU A 288 10.50 5.98 -6.62
C GLU A 288 11.71 6.77 -6.09
N LYS A 289 11.77 8.07 -6.39
CA LYS A 289 12.86 8.93 -5.91
C LYS A 289 13.01 8.91 -4.39
N ASP A 290 11.90 8.86 -3.65
CA ASP A 290 11.93 8.81 -2.19
C ASP A 290 12.27 7.40 -1.67
N LEU A 291 11.87 6.35 -2.39
CA LEU A 291 12.19 4.96 -2.03
C LEU A 291 13.67 4.65 -2.23
N LEU A 292 14.30 5.23 -3.26
CA LEU A 292 15.73 5.05 -3.55
C LEU A 292 16.63 5.93 -2.68
N ASN A 293 16.11 7.04 -2.15
CA ASN A 293 16.85 7.93 -1.27
C ASN A 293 16.89 7.39 0.16
N THR A 294 18.07 6.97 0.63
CA THR A 294 18.26 6.45 1.99
C THR A 294 18.04 7.48 3.09
N SER A 295 18.18 8.78 2.78
CA SER A 295 17.86 9.88 3.72
C SER A 295 16.38 10.26 3.72
N SER A 296 15.56 9.65 2.87
CA SER A 296 14.11 9.86 2.85
C SER A 296 13.45 9.18 4.05
N LYS A 297 12.35 9.76 4.52
CA LYS A 297 11.45 9.13 5.50
C LYS A 297 10.52 8.08 4.90
N THR A 298 10.56 7.86 3.59
CA THR A 298 9.84 6.78 2.90
C THR A 298 10.71 5.52 2.90
N TYR A 299 10.39 4.58 3.78
CA TYR A 299 11.21 3.39 4.04
C TYR A 299 10.80 2.20 3.18
N GLY A 300 9.56 2.15 2.72
CA GLY A 300 9.11 1.01 1.95
C GLY A 300 7.79 1.22 1.23
N PHE A 301 7.61 0.35 0.26
CA PHE A 301 6.41 0.19 -0.54
C PHE A 301 6.07 -1.30 -0.52
N ILE A 302 4.81 -1.67 -0.36
CA ILE A 302 4.36 -3.06 -0.38
C ILE A 302 3.31 -3.21 -1.48
N ASP A 303 3.60 -4.09 -2.43
CA ASP A 303 2.70 -4.42 -3.53
C ASP A 303 1.64 -5.43 -3.11
N LEU A 304 0.50 -4.92 -2.67
CA LEU A 304 -0.69 -5.69 -2.36
C LEU A 304 -1.45 -6.15 -3.61
N PHE A 305 -1.26 -5.49 -4.76
CA PHE A 305 -1.89 -5.89 -6.02
C PHE A 305 -1.42 -7.28 -6.43
N ASN A 306 -0.11 -7.47 -6.52
CA ASN A 306 0.43 -8.76 -6.90
C ASN A 306 0.09 -9.85 -5.88
N VAL A 307 0.24 -9.54 -4.59
CA VAL A 307 -0.04 -10.49 -3.49
C VAL A 307 -1.52 -10.92 -3.47
N SER A 308 -2.43 -10.15 -4.04
CA SER A 308 -3.84 -10.53 -4.11
C SER A 308 -4.26 -11.13 -5.45
N SER A 309 -3.48 -10.97 -6.53
CA SER A 309 -3.91 -11.21 -7.92
C SER A 309 -4.48 -12.61 -8.19
N ASP A 310 -4.00 -13.65 -7.50
CA ASP A 310 -4.45 -15.05 -7.63
C ASP A 310 -5.45 -15.47 -6.55
N ARG A 311 -5.95 -14.52 -5.73
CA ARG A 311 -6.79 -14.77 -4.55
C ARG A 311 -8.24 -14.31 -4.70
N ALA A 312 -8.82 -14.47 -5.90
CA ALA A 312 -10.23 -14.15 -6.13
C ALA A 312 -11.18 -14.85 -5.15
N SER A 313 -10.89 -16.10 -4.77
CA SER A 313 -11.68 -16.87 -3.80
C SER A 313 -11.64 -16.33 -2.36
N TRP A 314 -10.67 -15.46 -2.05
CA TRP A 314 -10.57 -14.79 -0.76
C TRP A 314 -11.23 -13.42 -0.76
N SER A 315 -11.83 -13.02 -1.88
CA SER A 315 -12.63 -11.82 -1.97
C SER A 315 -14.07 -12.09 -1.50
N THR A 316 -14.59 -11.24 -0.61
CA THR A 316 -15.96 -11.37 -0.11
C THR A 316 -17.00 -10.83 -1.08
N ASP A 317 -16.64 -9.92 -1.97
CA ASP A 317 -17.56 -9.24 -2.89
C ASP A 317 -16.87 -8.73 -4.16
N GLY A 318 -15.71 -9.28 -4.52
CA GLY A 318 -14.88 -8.79 -5.62
C GLY A 318 -14.10 -7.51 -5.31
N ILE A 319 -14.27 -6.89 -4.13
CA ILE A 319 -13.58 -5.66 -3.72
C ILE A 319 -12.85 -5.84 -2.39
N HIS A 320 -13.49 -6.47 -1.40
CA HIS A 320 -12.93 -6.64 -0.05
C HIS A 320 -12.35 -8.04 0.14
N MET A 321 -11.19 -8.13 0.79
CA MET A 321 -10.60 -9.41 1.17
C MET A 321 -11.12 -9.91 2.52
N ILE A 322 -11.10 -11.23 2.73
CA ILE A 322 -11.39 -11.86 4.02
C ILE A 322 -10.33 -11.49 5.08
N ALA A 323 -10.68 -11.60 6.36
CA ALA A 323 -9.80 -11.27 7.48
C ALA A 323 -8.45 -12.02 7.44
N LYS A 324 -8.47 -13.30 7.02
CA LYS A 324 -7.26 -14.13 6.89
C LYS A 324 -6.21 -13.48 5.97
N TRP A 325 -6.64 -12.85 4.87
CA TRP A 325 -5.72 -12.16 3.97
C TRP A 325 -5.02 -11.00 4.67
N HIS A 326 -5.78 -10.13 5.34
CA HIS A 326 -5.23 -8.98 6.07
C HIS A 326 -4.28 -9.40 7.20
N ASP A 327 -4.59 -10.50 7.90
CA ASP A 327 -3.70 -11.07 8.93
C ASP A 327 -2.35 -11.49 8.33
N THR A 328 -2.36 -12.14 7.16
CA THR A 328 -1.12 -12.52 6.47
C THR A 328 -0.33 -11.28 6.04
N ILE A 329 -0.96 -10.30 5.39
CA ILE A 329 -0.26 -9.09 4.90
C ILE A 329 0.38 -8.32 6.05
N MET A 330 -0.34 -8.12 7.15
CA MET A 330 0.21 -7.41 8.32
C MET A 330 1.31 -8.22 9.00
N SER A 331 1.19 -9.54 9.05
CA SER A 331 2.29 -10.38 9.54
C SER A 331 3.53 -10.29 8.66
N MET A 332 3.39 -10.27 7.33
CA MET A 332 4.52 -10.07 6.41
C MET A 332 5.19 -8.72 6.63
N PHE A 333 4.39 -7.64 6.73
CA PHE A 333 4.90 -6.30 7.01
C PHE A 333 5.73 -6.27 8.31
N TRP A 334 5.17 -6.80 9.40
CA TRP A 334 5.86 -6.81 10.69
C TRP A 334 7.13 -7.65 10.68
N GLN A 335 7.15 -8.77 9.97
CA GLN A 335 8.36 -9.57 9.81
C GLN A 335 9.44 -8.81 9.02
N THR A 336 9.07 -8.19 7.89
CA THR A 336 10.01 -7.36 7.11
C THR A 336 10.55 -6.21 7.97
N TYR A 337 9.68 -5.53 8.72
CA TYR A 337 10.07 -4.44 9.61
C TYR A 337 11.07 -4.91 10.67
N CYS A 338 10.77 -6.00 11.37
CA CYS A 338 11.62 -6.50 12.45
C CYS A 338 12.93 -7.10 11.94
N ASN A 339 12.92 -7.78 10.79
CA ASN A 339 14.17 -8.23 10.15
C ASN A 339 15.07 -7.04 9.81
N SER A 340 14.49 -5.96 9.25
CA SER A 340 15.25 -4.74 8.92
C SER A 340 15.82 -4.08 10.19
N PHE A 341 15.05 -4.08 11.29
CA PHE A 341 15.52 -3.58 12.58
C PHE A 341 16.70 -4.40 13.12
N TYR A 342 16.55 -5.72 13.22
CA TYR A 342 17.57 -6.60 13.81
C TYR A 342 18.86 -6.67 12.99
N LEU A 343 18.81 -6.32 11.71
CA LEU A 343 19.96 -6.23 10.83
C LEU A 343 20.55 -4.80 10.75
N ASN A 344 20.02 -3.84 11.51
CA ASN A 344 20.43 -2.43 11.50
C ASN A 344 20.33 -1.77 10.11
N GLU A 345 19.25 -2.02 9.39
CA GLU A 345 19.04 -1.58 8.00
C GLU A 345 18.10 -0.37 7.85
N PHE A 346 17.83 0.37 8.93
CA PHE A 346 17.02 1.59 8.93
C PHE A 346 17.88 2.86 8.83
#